data_AF-A0A2U9SW18-F1
#
_entry.id   AF-A0A2U9SW18-F1
#
_cell.length_a   1.000
_cell.length_b   1.000
_cell.length_c   1.000
_cell.angle_alpha   90.00
_cell.angle_beta   90.00
_cell.angle_gamma   90.00
#
_symmetry.space_group_name_H-M   'P 1'
#
loop_
_entity.id
_entity.type
_entity.pdbx_description
1 polymer ?
#
loop_
_entity_poly.entity_id
_entity_poly.type
_entity_poly.pdbx_seq_one_letter_code
_entity_poly.pdbx_strand_id
1 'polypeptide(L)'
;MTTPLPTRLPPLLRHALRPLLDPYRRYRHAKLIHAARVALAILVSIGLSTGLRVPHGEWSTITVLIVVGGLQHHGNIRKKAAERALGTSIGALAGLGLILLYSAAHAPIAIYLLMSVACGICAYHAIGKAGYIALLSAITMVIVAGHGDNEIVDGLWRAVNVLIGIAIALAFSFALPLYATYSWRYKLADALRACAAVHARLAGDRQVGDDAHLKEMAALSALLVQLRSLMPSVSKECETSMTQLEAIQRSLRLCIGYLEILSSAVPARDDAAAREYLRVGMKAVNRRIRDTLVGASRALKFGKPSRLAPRRRPADPPHDAPPPQLSGYVSITAKLAGEVDQLREKLLDTAQSWNI
;
A
#
# COMPACT_ATOMS: atom_id res chain seq x y z
N MET A 1 1.56 -17.12 21.30
CA MET A 1 2.45 -16.63 22.38
C MET A 1 3.87 -16.59 21.84
N THR A 2 4.31 -15.45 21.32
CA THR A 2 5.69 -15.25 20.85
C THR A 2 6.44 -14.44 21.90
N THR A 3 7.43 -15.06 22.52
CA THR A 3 8.38 -14.47 23.45
C THR A 3 9.03 -13.21 22.86
N PRO A 4 9.10 -12.08 23.59
CA PRO A 4 9.87 -10.93 23.14
C PRO A 4 11.36 -11.28 23.16
N LEU A 5 12.04 -11.16 22.02
CA LEU A 5 13.49 -11.34 21.90
C LEU A 5 14.22 -10.39 22.89
N PRO A 6 14.97 -10.90 23.89
CA PRO A 6 15.80 -10.08 24.74
C PRO A 6 17.23 -10.14 24.21
N THR A 7 17.54 -9.35 23.17
CA THR A 7 18.93 -9.15 22.75
C THR A 7 19.27 -7.67 22.89
N ARG A 8 19.86 -7.31 24.03
CA ARG A 8 20.44 -5.97 24.25
C ARG A 8 21.63 -5.81 23.29
N LEU A 9 21.38 -5.24 22.12
CA LEU A 9 22.42 -4.83 21.17
C LEU A 9 23.39 -3.82 21.83
N PRO A 10 24.71 -3.93 21.61
CA PRO A 10 25.70 -3.02 22.17
C PRO A 10 25.46 -1.55 21.73
N PRO A 11 25.78 -0.56 22.57
CA PRO A 11 25.32 0.83 22.42
C PRO A 11 25.78 1.53 21.14
N LEU A 12 26.96 1.17 20.62
CA LEU A 12 27.52 1.67 19.35
C LEU A 12 26.74 1.15 18.13
N LEU A 13 26.47 -0.16 18.08
CA LEU A 13 25.61 -0.77 17.07
C LEU A 13 24.18 -0.23 17.15
N ARG A 14 23.68 0.06 18.37
CA ARG A 14 22.40 0.74 18.56
C ARG A 14 22.38 2.15 17.97
N HIS A 15 23.46 2.93 18.07
CA HIS A 15 23.54 4.25 17.47
C HIS A 15 23.67 4.21 15.95
N ALA A 16 24.46 3.28 15.42
CA ALA A 16 24.58 3.06 13.98
C ALA A 16 23.28 2.52 13.34
N LEU A 17 22.56 1.63 14.05
CA LEU A 17 21.30 1.03 13.58
C LEU A 17 20.05 1.83 13.98
N ARG A 18 20.14 2.84 14.86
CA ARG A 18 19.00 3.68 15.29
C ARG A 18 18.21 4.31 14.12
N PRO A 19 18.85 4.86 13.07
CA PRO A 19 18.14 5.35 11.89
C PRO A 19 17.40 4.24 11.14
N LEU A 20 17.95 3.02 11.18
CA LEU A 20 17.37 1.81 10.63
C LEU A 20 16.37 1.15 11.60
N LEU A 21 16.27 1.51 12.87
CA LEU A 21 15.33 0.89 13.82
C LEU A 21 14.10 1.76 14.11
N ASP A 22 14.17 3.07 13.80
CA ASP A 22 13.04 3.99 13.92
C ASP A 22 12.02 3.78 12.76
N PRO A 23 10.80 3.28 13.04
CA PRO A 23 9.80 3.02 12.01
C PRO A 23 9.42 4.28 11.20
N TYR A 24 9.50 5.47 11.81
CA TYR A 24 9.16 6.71 11.14
C TYR A 24 10.23 7.14 10.13
N ARG A 25 11.52 6.97 10.47
CA ARG A 25 12.62 7.21 9.53
C ARG A 25 12.62 6.22 8.38
N ARG A 26 12.30 4.94 8.64
CA ARG A 26 12.10 3.93 7.60
C ARG A 26 11.00 4.30 6.63
N TYR A 27 9.86 4.78 7.14
CA TYR A 27 8.77 5.27 6.29
C TYR A 27 9.21 6.45 5.42
N ARG A 28 9.86 7.47 6.03
CA ARG A 28 10.29 8.67 5.30
C ARG A 28 11.28 8.38 4.18
N HIS A 29 12.20 7.43 4.39
CA HIS A 29 13.23 7.06 3.41
C HIS A 29 12.96 5.71 2.75
N ALA A 30 11.70 5.24 2.74
CA ALA A 30 11.33 3.91 2.26
C ALA A 30 11.81 3.64 0.82
N LYS A 31 11.79 4.66 -0.05
CA LYS A 31 12.31 4.55 -1.43
C LYS A 31 13.82 4.31 -1.48
N LEU A 32 14.60 5.04 -0.68
CA LEU A 32 16.06 4.88 -0.63
C LEU A 32 16.45 3.53 -0.03
N ILE A 33 15.80 3.14 1.06
CA ILE A 33 16.01 1.84 1.71
C ILE A 33 15.67 0.70 0.73
N HIS A 34 14.57 0.85 0.00
CA HIS A 34 14.17 -0.10 -1.02
C HIS A 34 15.18 -0.19 -2.17
N ALA A 35 15.64 0.94 -2.68
CA ALA A 35 16.65 0.99 -3.75
C ALA A 35 17.96 0.32 -3.31
N ALA A 36 18.47 0.65 -2.12
CA ALA A 36 19.67 0.03 -1.57
C ALA A 36 19.50 -1.49 -1.39
N ARG A 37 18.35 -1.93 -0.88
CA ARG A 37 18.01 -3.36 -0.72
C ARG A 37 18.01 -4.09 -2.05
N VAL A 38 17.39 -3.51 -3.09
CA VAL A 38 17.33 -4.11 -4.43
C VAL A 38 18.72 -4.15 -5.07
N ALA A 39 19.50 -3.07 -4.96
CA ALA A 39 20.87 -3.02 -5.48
C ALA A 39 21.76 -4.09 -4.83
N LEU A 40 21.67 -4.26 -3.50
CA LEU A 40 22.42 -5.27 -2.78
C LEU A 40 21.98 -6.70 -3.14
N ALA A 41 20.67 -6.94 -3.31
CA ALA A 41 20.15 -8.23 -3.76
C ALA A 41 20.65 -8.60 -5.18
N ILE A 42 20.68 -7.62 -6.09
CA ILE A 42 21.23 -7.79 -7.44
C ILE A 42 22.74 -8.08 -7.37
N LEU A 43 23.49 -7.33 -6.56
CA LEU A 43 24.93 -7.56 -6.39
C LEU A 43 25.22 -8.97 -5.86
N VAL A 44 24.44 -9.46 -4.90
CA VAL A 44 24.56 -10.84 -4.40
C VAL A 44 24.20 -11.87 -5.47
N SER A 45 23.15 -11.63 -6.26
CA SER A 45 22.76 -12.54 -7.35
C SER A 45 23.85 -12.63 -8.43
N ILE A 46 24.43 -11.49 -8.83
CA ILE A 46 25.55 -11.43 -9.77
C ILE A 46 26.80 -12.09 -9.16
N GLY A 47 27.15 -11.77 -7.91
CA GLY A 47 28.33 -12.34 -7.25
C GLY A 47 28.24 -13.86 -7.09
N LEU A 48 27.06 -14.38 -6.74
CA LEU A 48 26.82 -15.82 -6.60
C LEU A 48 26.87 -16.52 -7.95
N SER A 49 26.18 -15.98 -8.96
CA SER A 49 26.15 -16.59 -10.30
C SER A 49 27.51 -16.58 -10.98
N THR A 50 28.24 -15.46 -10.92
CA THR A 50 29.58 -15.34 -11.53
C THR A 50 30.64 -16.12 -10.75
N GLY A 51 30.60 -16.08 -9.41
CA GLY A 51 31.57 -16.78 -8.56
C GLY A 51 31.46 -18.30 -8.63
N LEU A 52 30.23 -18.83 -8.71
CA LEU A 52 29.98 -20.27 -8.88
C LEU A 52 29.95 -20.70 -10.35
N ARG A 53 30.17 -19.78 -11.30
CA ARG A 53 30.08 -20.01 -12.75
C ARG A 53 28.79 -20.71 -13.17
N VAL A 54 27.67 -20.26 -12.61
CA VAL A 54 26.34 -20.83 -12.88
C VAL A 54 25.95 -20.51 -14.33
N PRO A 55 25.62 -21.51 -15.16
CA PRO A 55 25.11 -21.29 -16.51
C PRO A 55 23.86 -20.42 -16.47
N HIS A 56 23.70 -19.48 -17.40
CA HIS A 56 22.50 -18.64 -17.49
C HIS A 56 22.14 -17.83 -16.23
N GLY A 57 23.16 -17.44 -15.45
CA GLY A 57 23.00 -16.73 -14.17
C GLY A 57 22.22 -15.41 -14.26
N GLU A 58 22.16 -14.79 -15.43
CA GLU A 58 21.39 -13.57 -15.70
C GLU A 58 19.89 -13.72 -15.33
N TRP A 59 19.33 -14.92 -15.43
CA TRP A 59 17.93 -15.20 -15.08
C TRP A 59 17.64 -15.09 -13.58
N SER A 60 18.64 -15.37 -12.73
CA SER A 60 18.54 -15.14 -11.29
C SER A 60 18.41 -13.65 -11.01
N THR A 61 19.27 -12.83 -11.62
CA THR A 61 19.28 -11.37 -11.48
C THR A 61 17.98 -10.74 -11.99
N ILE A 62 17.54 -11.13 -13.19
CA ILE A 62 16.25 -10.68 -13.77
C ILE A 62 15.11 -11.02 -12.82
N THR A 63 15.11 -12.22 -12.24
CA THR A 63 14.05 -12.64 -11.31
C THR A 63 14.06 -11.84 -10.02
N VAL A 64 15.23 -11.55 -9.43
CA VAL A 64 15.33 -10.66 -8.26
C VAL A 64 14.70 -9.31 -8.56
N LEU A 65 15.00 -8.72 -9.72
CA LEU A 65 14.44 -7.43 -10.14
C LEU A 65 12.92 -7.50 -10.33
N ILE A 66 12.41 -8.56 -10.97
CA ILE A 66 10.96 -8.74 -11.21
C ILE A 66 10.19 -8.93 -9.88
N VAL A 67 10.74 -9.70 -8.94
CA VAL A 67 10.04 -10.07 -7.69
C VAL A 67 10.10 -8.94 -6.66
N VAL A 68 11.23 -8.25 -6.53
CA VAL A 68 11.42 -7.21 -5.50
C VAL A 68 11.36 -5.80 -6.05
N GLY A 69 11.79 -5.54 -7.29
CA GLY A 69 12.05 -4.18 -7.78
C GLY A 69 10.86 -3.22 -7.75
N GLY A 70 9.64 -3.71 -7.92
CA GLY A 70 8.42 -2.90 -7.84
C GLY A 70 7.69 -2.96 -6.50
N LEU A 71 8.13 -3.81 -5.56
CA LEU A 71 7.37 -4.16 -4.36
C LEU A 71 8.17 -3.84 -3.10
N GLN A 72 7.68 -2.86 -2.35
CA GLN A 72 8.35 -2.44 -1.10
C GLN A 72 8.03 -3.37 0.07
N HIS A 73 6.80 -3.85 0.14
CA HIS A 73 6.23 -4.57 1.29
C HIS A 73 6.44 -6.09 1.20
N HIS A 74 6.78 -6.68 2.33
CA HIS A 74 7.15 -8.09 2.45
C HIS A 74 6.03 -9.05 1.97
N GLY A 75 4.78 -8.82 2.39
CA GLY A 75 3.64 -9.65 2.00
C GLY A 75 3.40 -9.68 0.49
N ASN A 76 3.58 -8.54 -0.18
CA ASN A 76 3.45 -8.44 -1.64
C ASN A 76 4.57 -9.20 -2.35
N ILE A 77 5.82 -9.06 -1.87
CA ILE A 77 6.98 -9.78 -2.42
C ILE A 77 6.76 -11.30 -2.33
N ARG A 78 6.29 -11.81 -1.18
CA ARG A 78 5.99 -13.25 -1.01
C ARG A 78 4.93 -13.75 -1.97
N LYS A 79 3.84 -13.00 -2.14
CA LYS A 79 2.79 -13.36 -3.12
C LYS A 79 3.38 -13.40 -4.53
N LYS A 80 4.14 -12.38 -4.91
CA LYS A 80 4.77 -12.28 -6.25
C LYS A 80 5.78 -13.40 -6.50
N ALA A 81 6.57 -13.73 -5.49
CA ALA A 81 7.51 -14.86 -5.52
C ALA A 81 6.79 -16.19 -5.75
N ALA A 82 5.67 -16.43 -5.05
CA ALA A 82 4.88 -17.65 -5.23
C ALA A 82 4.25 -17.72 -6.64
N GLU A 83 3.68 -16.62 -7.13
CA GLU A 83 3.15 -16.56 -8.49
C GLU A 83 4.25 -16.79 -9.54
N ARG A 84 5.45 -16.24 -9.30
CA ARG A 84 6.62 -16.45 -10.17
C ARG A 84 7.07 -17.91 -10.16
N ALA A 85 7.18 -18.52 -8.98
CA ALA A 85 7.53 -19.94 -8.85
C ALA A 85 6.53 -20.83 -9.59
N LEU A 86 5.23 -20.62 -9.36
CA LEU A 86 4.17 -21.40 -10.01
C LEU A 86 4.19 -21.24 -11.54
N GLY A 87 4.28 -20.00 -12.03
CA GLY A 87 4.35 -19.74 -13.47
C GLY A 87 5.57 -20.37 -14.11
N THR A 88 6.74 -20.26 -13.46
CA THR A 88 7.97 -20.89 -13.94
C THR A 88 7.88 -22.42 -13.94
N SER A 89 7.35 -23.04 -12.89
CA SER A 89 7.19 -24.49 -12.86
C SER A 89 6.26 -25.00 -13.95
N ILE A 90 5.10 -24.35 -14.15
CA ILE A 90 4.13 -24.73 -15.19
C ILE A 90 4.76 -24.55 -16.58
N GLY A 91 5.38 -23.39 -16.83
CA GLY A 91 6.01 -23.11 -18.11
C GLY A 91 7.20 -24.02 -18.41
N ALA A 92 8.03 -24.34 -17.42
CA ALA A 92 9.15 -25.25 -17.59
C ALA A 92 8.70 -26.67 -17.93
N LEU A 93 7.65 -27.17 -17.27
CA LEU A 93 7.06 -28.48 -17.59
C LEU A 93 6.46 -28.52 -19.00
N ALA A 94 5.71 -27.48 -19.38
CA ALA A 94 5.14 -27.38 -20.73
C ALA A 94 6.25 -27.27 -21.80
N GLY A 95 7.29 -26.46 -21.53
CA GLY A 95 8.42 -26.28 -22.44
C GLY A 95 9.22 -27.57 -22.62
N LEU A 96 9.47 -28.31 -21.54
CA LEU A 96 10.11 -29.63 -21.61
C LEU A 96 9.26 -30.61 -22.43
N GLY A 97 7.94 -30.61 -22.24
CA GLY A 97 7.03 -31.41 -23.05
C GLY A 97 7.13 -31.09 -24.55
N LEU A 98 7.28 -29.82 -24.92
CA LEU A 98 7.47 -29.41 -26.31
C LEU A 98 8.82 -29.89 -26.87
N ILE A 99 9.91 -29.83 -26.10
CA ILE A 99 11.22 -30.36 -26.53
C ILE A 99 11.14 -31.87 -26.77
N LEU A 100 10.53 -32.61 -25.84
CA LEU A 100 10.36 -34.06 -25.98
C LEU A 100 9.51 -34.41 -27.21
N LEU A 101 8.44 -33.66 -27.46
CA LEU A 101 7.61 -33.85 -28.65
C LEU A 101 8.35 -33.50 -29.94
N TYR A 102 9.13 -32.42 -29.95
CA TYR A 102 9.99 -32.03 -31.07
C TYR A 102 11.00 -33.14 -31.39
N SER A 103 11.64 -33.69 -30.36
CA SER A 103 12.61 -34.78 -30.48
C SER A 103 11.99 -36.09 -30.98
N ALA A 104 10.68 -36.31 -30.78
CA ALA A 104 10.00 -37.53 -31.20
C ALA A 104 9.35 -37.40 -32.59
N ALA A 105 8.75 -36.25 -32.89
CA ALA A 105 7.94 -36.05 -34.09
C ALA A 105 8.71 -35.39 -35.25
N HIS A 106 9.82 -34.71 -34.98
CA HIS A 106 10.64 -33.98 -35.97
C HIS A 106 9.83 -33.05 -36.91
N ALA A 107 8.70 -32.51 -36.44
CA ALA A 107 7.77 -31.70 -37.21
C ALA A 107 7.75 -30.24 -36.70
N PRO A 108 8.71 -29.38 -37.10
CA PRO A 108 8.91 -28.06 -36.50
C PRO A 108 7.67 -27.15 -36.60
N ILE A 109 6.97 -27.17 -37.74
CA ILE A 109 5.76 -26.35 -37.94
C ILE A 109 4.65 -26.74 -36.96
N ALA A 110 4.44 -28.04 -36.72
CA ALA A 110 3.44 -28.50 -35.78
C ALA A 110 3.78 -28.06 -34.34
N ILE A 111 5.06 -28.08 -33.97
CA ILE A 111 5.53 -27.58 -32.67
C ILE A 111 5.33 -26.07 -32.54
N TYR A 112 5.57 -25.28 -33.59
CA TYR A 112 5.31 -23.84 -33.58
C TYR A 112 3.82 -23.52 -33.43
N LEU A 113 2.96 -24.26 -34.13
CA LEU A 113 1.51 -24.10 -34.00
C LEU A 113 1.05 -24.48 -32.60
N LEU A 114 1.52 -25.59 -32.06
CA LEU A 114 1.19 -26.03 -30.70
C LEU A 114 1.67 -25.01 -29.65
N MET A 115 2.91 -24.53 -29.77
CA MET A 115 3.45 -23.49 -28.90
C MET A 115 2.65 -22.19 -28.99
N SER A 116 2.23 -21.80 -30.21
CA SER A 116 1.39 -20.60 -30.43
C SER A 116 0.01 -20.75 -29.80
N VAL A 117 -0.62 -21.92 -29.93
CA VAL A 117 -1.90 -22.23 -29.27
C VAL A 117 -1.76 -22.21 -27.75
N ALA A 118 -0.72 -22.85 -27.20
CA ALA A 118 -0.45 -22.85 -25.77
C ALA A 118 -0.19 -21.44 -25.23
N CYS A 119 0.57 -20.61 -25.96
CA CYS A 119 0.75 -19.19 -25.67
C CYS A 119 -0.58 -18.43 -25.73
N GLY A 120 -1.44 -18.69 -26.72
CA GLY A 120 -2.77 -18.10 -26.84
C GLY A 120 -3.68 -18.43 -25.66
N ILE A 121 -3.69 -19.69 -25.21
CA ILE A 121 -4.41 -20.13 -24.00
C ILE A 121 -3.89 -19.38 -22.76
N CYS A 122 -2.57 -19.27 -22.61
CA CYS A 122 -1.98 -18.53 -21.51
C CYS A 122 -2.30 -17.03 -21.57
N ALA A 123 -2.29 -16.43 -22.76
CA ALA A 123 -2.63 -15.02 -22.97
C ALA A 123 -4.10 -14.73 -22.66
N TYR A 124 -5.02 -15.64 -23.00
CA TYR A 124 -6.42 -15.55 -22.59
C TYR A 124 -6.55 -15.53 -21.06
N HIS A 125 -5.88 -16.45 -20.37
CA HIS A 125 -5.87 -16.51 -18.90
C HIS A 125 -5.07 -15.36 -18.25
N ALA A 126 -4.20 -14.69 -19.01
CA ALA A 126 -3.45 -13.52 -18.56
C ALA A 126 -4.37 -12.32 -18.24
N ILE A 127 -5.57 -12.27 -18.83
CA ILE A 127 -6.60 -11.22 -18.60
C ILE A 127 -7.53 -11.64 -17.45
N GLY A 128 -6.99 -12.26 -16.40
CA GLY A 128 -7.76 -12.81 -15.29
C GLY A 128 -7.11 -12.65 -13.92
N LYS A 129 -7.76 -13.20 -12.89
CA LYS A 129 -7.26 -13.14 -11.49
C LYS A 129 -5.88 -13.79 -11.32
N ALA A 130 -5.58 -14.82 -12.11
CA ALA A 130 -4.29 -15.52 -12.14
C ALA A 130 -3.37 -15.03 -13.28
N GLY A 131 -3.60 -13.82 -13.78
CA GLY A 131 -3.02 -13.38 -15.04
C GLY A 131 -1.51 -13.36 -15.08
N TYR A 132 -0.88 -13.02 -13.95
CA TYR A 132 0.57 -13.03 -13.84
C TYR A 132 1.15 -14.45 -13.93
N ILE A 133 0.52 -15.45 -13.31
CA ILE A 133 0.96 -16.85 -13.40
C ILE A 133 0.88 -17.31 -14.86
N ALA A 134 -0.25 -17.09 -15.53
CA ALA A 134 -0.45 -17.51 -16.91
C ALA A 134 0.56 -16.86 -17.87
N LEU A 135 0.77 -15.55 -17.75
CA LEU A 135 1.76 -14.83 -18.55
C LEU A 135 3.17 -15.38 -18.35
N LEU A 136 3.54 -15.67 -17.11
CA LEU A 136 4.85 -16.23 -16.80
C LEU A 136 5.04 -17.67 -17.25
N SER A 137 3.99 -18.48 -17.22
CA SER A 137 3.99 -19.83 -17.79
C SER A 137 4.29 -19.78 -19.28
N ALA A 138 3.63 -18.89 -20.04
CA ALA A 138 3.91 -18.73 -21.47
C ALA A 138 5.34 -18.30 -21.74
N ILE A 139 5.81 -17.25 -21.05
CA ILE A 139 7.18 -16.74 -21.22
C ILE A 139 8.19 -17.83 -20.89
N THR A 140 8.02 -18.52 -19.76
CA THR A 140 8.95 -19.58 -19.33
C THR A 140 8.93 -20.77 -20.30
N MET A 141 7.76 -21.16 -20.80
CA MET A 141 7.62 -22.23 -21.79
C MET A 141 8.43 -21.92 -23.05
N VAL A 142 8.31 -20.71 -23.61
CA VAL A 142 9.07 -20.29 -24.78
C VAL A 142 10.58 -20.22 -24.49
N ILE A 143 10.98 -19.76 -23.30
CA ILE A 143 12.40 -19.71 -22.92
C ILE A 143 13.02 -21.09 -22.79
N VAL A 144 12.28 -22.04 -22.21
CA VAL A 144 12.73 -23.42 -22.00
C VAL A 144 12.74 -24.15 -23.33
N ALA A 145 11.63 -24.12 -24.07
CA ALA A 145 11.50 -24.81 -25.35
C ALA A 145 12.34 -24.20 -26.48
N GLY A 146 12.54 -22.89 -26.49
CA GLY A 146 13.11 -22.18 -27.65
C GLY A 146 12.17 -22.34 -28.85
N HIS A 147 12.70 -22.82 -29.98
CA HIS A 147 11.90 -23.28 -31.11
C HIS A 147 11.65 -24.80 -31.08
N GLY A 148 11.76 -25.42 -29.90
CA GLY A 148 11.71 -26.87 -29.68
C GLY A 148 13.08 -27.56 -29.75
N ASP A 149 14.12 -26.80 -30.10
CA ASP A 149 15.49 -27.24 -30.39
C ASP A 149 16.50 -26.90 -29.29
N ASN A 150 16.07 -26.23 -28.22
CA ASN A 150 16.94 -25.97 -27.08
C ASN A 150 17.39 -27.27 -26.41
N GLU A 151 18.64 -27.29 -25.95
CA GLU A 151 19.11 -28.34 -25.06
C GLU A 151 18.30 -28.35 -23.76
N ILE A 152 17.84 -29.53 -23.35
CA ILE A 152 17.03 -29.72 -22.13
C ILE A 152 17.75 -29.13 -20.90
N VAL A 153 19.07 -29.33 -20.84
CA VAL A 153 19.92 -28.87 -19.74
C VAL A 153 19.90 -27.35 -19.63
N ASP A 154 20.03 -26.63 -20.75
CA ASP A 154 20.00 -25.16 -20.78
C ASP A 154 18.65 -24.61 -20.35
N GLY A 155 17.56 -25.18 -20.87
CA GLY A 155 16.20 -24.81 -20.47
C GLY A 155 15.98 -25.00 -18.97
N LEU A 156 16.43 -26.13 -18.42
CA LEU A 156 16.30 -26.43 -17.00
C LEU A 156 17.14 -25.49 -16.12
N TRP A 157 18.37 -25.15 -16.54
CA TRP A 157 19.21 -24.18 -15.82
C TRP A 157 18.56 -22.80 -15.73
N ARG A 158 17.91 -22.33 -16.80
CA ARG A 158 17.16 -21.07 -16.77
C ARG A 158 16.02 -21.11 -15.74
N ALA A 159 15.27 -22.22 -15.69
CA ALA A 159 14.20 -22.41 -14.72
C ALA A 159 14.73 -22.47 -13.27
N VAL A 160 15.82 -23.22 -13.04
CA VAL A 160 16.49 -23.29 -11.72
C VAL A 160 16.99 -21.92 -11.28
N ASN A 161 17.58 -21.13 -12.18
CA ASN A 161 18.06 -19.79 -11.87
C ASN A 161 16.94 -18.83 -11.48
N VAL A 162 15.73 -19.00 -12.04
CA VAL A 162 14.55 -18.25 -11.56
C VAL A 162 14.23 -18.61 -10.11
N LEU A 163 14.28 -19.89 -9.72
CA LEU A 163 14.05 -20.30 -8.33
C LEU A 163 15.14 -19.77 -7.37
N ILE A 164 16.41 -19.76 -7.80
CA ILE A 164 17.52 -19.15 -7.06
C ILE A 164 17.26 -17.65 -6.86
N GLY A 165 16.85 -16.95 -7.93
CA GLY A 165 16.50 -15.53 -7.87
C GLY A 165 15.34 -15.25 -6.91
N ILE A 166 14.33 -16.12 -6.87
CA ILE A 166 13.24 -16.06 -5.88
C ILE A 166 13.79 -16.23 -4.44
N ALA A 167 14.68 -17.18 -4.20
CA ALA A 167 15.26 -17.40 -2.89
C ALA A 167 16.05 -16.18 -2.39
N ILE A 168 16.87 -15.58 -3.26
CA ILE A 168 17.61 -14.34 -2.96
C ILE A 168 16.63 -13.19 -2.69
N ALA A 169 15.62 -13.01 -3.54
CA ALA A 169 14.59 -11.98 -3.39
C ALA A 169 13.87 -12.09 -2.03
N LEU A 170 13.51 -13.30 -1.63
CA LEU A 170 12.87 -13.55 -0.34
C LEU A 170 13.83 -13.28 0.83
N ALA A 171 15.07 -13.74 0.76
CA ALA A 171 16.08 -13.47 1.79
C ALA A 171 16.26 -11.96 2.03
N PHE A 172 16.39 -11.19 0.95
CA PHE A 172 16.51 -9.73 1.05
C PHE A 172 15.23 -9.02 1.47
N SER A 173 14.06 -9.62 1.21
CA SER A 173 12.77 -9.14 1.73
C SER A 173 12.71 -9.16 3.26
N PHE A 174 13.42 -10.09 3.92
CA PHE A 174 13.52 -10.19 5.38
C PHE A 174 14.64 -9.32 5.98
N ALA A 175 15.69 -9.00 5.23
CA ALA A 175 16.82 -8.23 5.77
C ALA A 175 16.44 -6.79 6.17
N LEU A 176 15.50 -6.17 5.46
CA LEU A 176 14.97 -4.83 5.74
C LEU A 176 13.45 -4.80 5.46
N PRO A 177 12.63 -5.36 6.36
CA PRO A 177 11.20 -5.43 6.15
C PRO A 177 10.58 -4.05 6.32
N LEU A 178 9.82 -3.64 5.30
CA LEU A 178 8.92 -2.50 5.35
C LEU A 178 7.51 -3.06 5.57
N TYR A 179 7.03 -2.98 6.82
CA TYR A 179 5.69 -3.43 7.18
C TYR A 179 4.64 -2.48 6.60
N ALA A 180 3.64 -3.06 5.93
CA ALA A 180 2.50 -2.34 5.41
C ALA A 180 1.71 -1.65 6.53
N THR A 181 1.68 -2.23 7.74
CA THR A 181 1.00 -1.64 8.91
C THR A 181 1.51 -0.24 9.23
N TYR A 182 2.83 -0.03 9.32
CA TYR A 182 3.38 1.30 9.59
C TYR A 182 3.08 2.27 8.44
N SER A 183 3.29 1.85 7.19
CA SER A 183 2.97 2.66 6.02
C SER A 183 1.50 3.09 5.99
N TRP A 184 0.58 2.16 6.28
CA TRP A 184 -0.86 2.43 6.32
C TRP A 184 -1.20 3.40 7.45
N ARG A 185 -0.67 3.17 8.67
CA ARG A 185 -0.88 4.06 9.82
C ARG A 185 -0.40 5.48 9.54
N TYR A 186 0.79 5.65 8.96
CA TYR A 186 1.33 6.97 8.64
C TYR A 186 0.53 7.67 7.53
N LYS A 187 0.18 6.97 6.46
CA LYS A 187 -0.67 7.55 5.40
C LYS A 187 -2.05 7.94 5.89
N LEU A 188 -2.64 7.13 6.78
CA LEU A 188 -3.92 7.46 7.39
C LEU A 188 -3.78 8.68 8.31
N ALA A 189 -2.69 8.76 9.09
CA ALA A 189 -2.40 9.94 9.88
C ALA A 189 -2.24 11.20 9.03
N ASP A 190 -1.59 11.10 7.88
CA ASP A 190 -1.42 12.20 6.93
C ASP A 190 -2.77 12.61 6.32
N ALA A 191 -3.62 11.64 5.94
CA ALA A 191 -4.97 11.89 5.44
C ALA A 191 -5.85 12.61 6.47
N LEU A 192 -5.88 12.15 7.73
CA LEU A 192 -6.63 12.81 8.81
C LEU A 192 -6.13 14.23 9.07
N ARG A 193 -4.82 14.45 8.98
CA ARG A 193 -4.23 15.79 9.16
C ARG A 193 -4.57 16.71 7.99
N ALA A 194 -4.61 16.19 6.77
CA ALA A 194 -5.07 16.92 5.59
C ALA A 194 -6.57 17.25 5.67
N CYS A 195 -7.43 16.32 6.10
CA CYS A 195 -8.85 16.59 6.38
C CYS A 195 -9.01 17.71 7.42
N ALA A 196 -8.20 17.68 8.50
CA ALA A 196 -8.23 18.74 9.52
C ALA A 196 -7.78 20.11 8.96
N ALA A 197 -6.82 20.13 8.04
CA ALA A 197 -6.35 21.36 7.40
C ALA A 197 -7.41 21.94 6.45
N VAL A 198 -8.04 21.10 5.63
CA VAL A 198 -9.14 21.48 4.74
C VAL A 198 -10.31 22.02 5.57
N HIS A 199 -10.72 21.31 6.61
CA HIS A 199 -11.77 21.79 7.50
C HIS A 199 -11.41 23.13 8.14
N ALA A 200 -10.20 23.27 8.70
CA ALA A 200 -9.78 24.52 9.34
C ALA A 200 -9.77 25.69 8.35
N ARG A 201 -9.50 25.43 7.06
CA ARG A 201 -9.66 26.41 6.00
C ARG A 201 -11.13 26.76 5.78
N LEU A 202 -11.99 25.76 5.55
CA LEU A 202 -13.44 25.97 5.30
C LEU A 202 -14.17 26.66 6.46
N ALA A 203 -13.67 26.50 7.68
CA ALA A 203 -14.19 27.13 8.89
C ALA A 203 -13.59 28.52 9.18
N GLY A 204 -12.58 28.95 8.42
CA GLY A 204 -11.92 30.25 8.58
C GLY A 204 -12.08 31.13 7.35
N ASP A 205 -11.47 32.32 7.38
CA ASP A 205 -11.58 33.30 6.29
C ASP A 205 -10.64 33.04 5.09
N ARG A 206 -9.87 31.94 5.11
CA ARG A 206 -8.97 31.61 3.99
C ARG A 206 -9.73 30.93 2.87
N GLN A 207 -10.26 31.70 1.93
CA GLN A 207 -10.67 31.14 0.65
C GLN A 207 -9.45 30.83 -0.22
N VAL A 208 -9.49 29.68 -0.86
CA VAL A 208 -8.50 29.20 -1.83
C VAL A 208 -9.24 29.04 -3.14
N GLY A 209 -8.61 29.38 -4.27
CA GLY A 209 -9.24 29.22 -5.59
C GLY A 209 -9.60 27.77 -5.87
N ASP A 210 -10.63 27.57 -6.70
CA ASP A 210 -11.22 26.26 -7.01
C ASP A 210 -10.17 25.23 -7.43
N ASP A 211 -9.21 25.61 -8.28
CA ASP A 211 -8.11 24.75 -8.73
C ASP A 211 -7.28 24.17 -7.57
N ALA A 212 -6.99 25.01 -6.58
CA ALA A 212 -6.20 24.58 -5.43
C ALA A 212 -7.03 23.73 -4.46
N HIS A 213 -8.35 23.97 -4.35
CA HIS A 213 -9.25 23.07 -3.63
C HIS A 213 -9.34 21.69 -4.31
N LEU A 214 -9.57 21.67 -5.62
CA LEU A 214 -9.61 20.44 -6.43
C LEU A 214 -8.32 19.63 -6.29
N LYS A 215 -7.16 20.29 -6.32
CA LYS A 215 -5.86 19.64 -6.13
C LYS A 215 -5.72 18.98 -4.76
N GLU A 216 -6.19 19.61 -3.69
CA GLU A 216 -6.17 19.01 -2.35
C GLU A 216 -7.13 17.83 -2.22
N MET A 217 -8.33 17.93 -2.78
CA MET A 217 -9.34 16.85 -2.76
C MET A 217 -8.88 15.65 -3.60
N ALA A 218 -8.22 15.92 -4.73
CA ALA A 218 -7.54 14.90 -5.52
C ALA A 218 -6.40 14.22 -4.72
N ALA A 219 -5.62 14.99 -3.95
CA ALA A 219 -4.57 14.42 -3.09
C ALA A 219 -5.15 13.52 -1.97
N LEU A 220 -6.26 13.92 -1.33
CA LEU A 220 -6.98 13.09 -0.35
C LEU A 220 -7.53 11.80 -0.99
N SER A 221 -8.09 11.92 -2.20
CA SER A 221 -8.60 10.77 -2.97
C SER A 221 -7.48 9.80 -3.35
N ALA A 222 -6.31 10.31 -3.73
CA ALA A 222 -5.12 9.50 -3.99
C ALA A 222 -4.65 8.74 -2.72
N LEU A 223 -4.74 9.37 -1.55
CA LEU A 223 -4.42 8.70 -0.27
C LEU A 223 -5.41 7.55 0.02
N LEU A 224 -6.71 7.71 -0.26
CA LEU A 224 -7.68 6.62 -0.12
C LEU A 224 -7.30 5.40 -0.97
N VAL A 225 -6.92 5.61 -2.23
CA VAL A 225 -6.50 4.51 -3.13
C VAL A 225 -5.26 3.80 -2.57
N GLN A 226 -4.28 4.58 -2.11
CA GLN A 226 -3.06 4.04 -1.51
C GLN A 226 -3.30 3.30 -0.19
N LEU A 227 -4.25 3.75 0.63
CA LEU A 227 -4.62 3.05 1.87
C LEU A 227 -5.29 1.71 1.54
N ARG A 228 -6.20 1.69 0.56
CA ARG A 228 -6.90 0.47 0.13
C ARG A 228 -5.95 -0.60 -0.38
N SER A 229 -4.91 -0.23 -1.12
CA SER A 229 -3.93 -1.20 -1.64
C SER A 229 -3.06 -1.83 -0.56
N LEU A 230 -2.92 -1.18 0.61
CA LEU A 230 -2.16 -1.71 1.75
C LEU A 230 -3.00 -2.65 2.63
N MET A 231 -4.33 -2.48 2.68
CA MET A 231 -5.22 -3.21 3.60
C MET A 231 -5.04 -4.74 3.59
N PRO A 232 -4.90 -5.44 2.44
CA PRO A 232 -4.70 -6.89 2.44
C PRO A 232 -3.39 -7.33 3.10
N SER A 233 -2.35 -6.49 3.04
CA SER A 233 -1.09 -6.75 3.74
C SER A 233 -1.20 -6.42 5.22
N VAL A 234 -1.85 -5.30 5.57
CA VAL A 234 -2.09 -4.91 6.98
C VAL A 234 -2.87 -5.98 7.72
N SER A 235 -3.91 -6.55 7.12
CA SER A 235 -4.73 -7.61 7.72
C SER A 235 -3.97 -8.93 7.92
N LYS A 236 -2.87 -9.15 7.19
CA LYS A 236 -1.98 -10.31 7.41
C LYS A 236 -0.87 -10.03 8.42
N GLU A 237 -0.48 -8.77 8.56
CA GLU A 237 0.59 -8.33 9.47
C GLU A 237 0.07 -8.02 10.88
N CYS A 238 -1.21 -7.67 11.02
CA CYS A 238 -1.90 -7.36 12.26
C CYS A 238 -3.17 -8.20 12.42
N GLU A 239 -3.59 -8.44 13.66
CA GLU A 239 -4.88 -9.07 14.00
C GLU A 239 -6.11 -8.18 13.68
N THR A 240 -5.97 -7.18 12.80
CA THR A 240 -7.07 -6.32 12.35
C THR A 240 -7.74 -6.97 11.14
N SER A 241 -9.05 -7.21 11.22
CA SER A 241 -9.79 -7.83 10.13
C SER A 241 -9.95 -6.89 8.92
N MET A 242 -10.13 -7.48 7.74
CA MET A 242 -10.42 -6.70 6.53
C MET A 242 -11.69 -5.86 6.70
N THR A 243 -12.70 -6.37 7.41
CA THR A 243 -13.97 -5.67 7.70
C THR A 243 -13.73 -4.40 8.55
N GLN A 244 -12.88 -4.48 9.58
CA GLN A 244 -12.52 -3.31 10.39
C GLN A 244 -11.79 -2.26 9.56
N LEU A 245 -10.83 -2.68 8.73
CA LEU A 245 -10.11 -1.77 7.83
C LEU A 245 -11.05 -1.10 6.81
N GLU A 246 -12.05 -1.83 6.28
CA GLU A 246 -13.06 -1.29 5.38
C GLU A 246 -13.98 -0.27 6.07
N ALA A 247 -14.34 -0.51 7.33
CA ALA A 247 -15.12 0.44 8.12
C ALA A 247 -14.36 1.76 8.33
N ILE A 248 -13.05 1.70 8.63
CA ILE A 248 -12.18 2.89 8.74
C ILE A 248 -12.08 3.62 7.39
N GLN A 249 -11.84 2.88 6.30
CA GLN A 249 -11.75 3.42 4.95
C GLN A 249 -13.07 4.12 4.53
N ARG A 250 -14.21 3.53 4.89
CA ARG A 250 -15.54 4.10 4.63
C ARG A 250 -15.73 5.41 5.40
N SER A 251 -15.47 5.46 6.70
CA SER A 251 -15.62 6.71 7.46
C SER A 251 -14.66 7.80 7.01
N LEU A 252 -13.41 7.46 6.62
CA LEU A 252 -12.51 8.45 6.01
C LEU A 252 -13.09 9.01 4.70
N ARG A 253 -13.66 8.15 3.84
CA ARG A 253 -14.32 8.57 2.59
C ARG A 253 -15.51 9.49 2.87
N LEU A 254 -16.33 9.18 3.87
CA LEU A 254 -17.45 10.03 4.29
C LEU A 254 -16.97 11.38 4.82
N CYS A 255 -15.91 11.41 5.62
CA CYS A 255 -15.30 12.67 6.07
C CYS A 255 -14.86 13.53 4.87
N ILE A 256 -14.19 12.94 3.87
CA ILE A 256 -13.77 13.65 2.65
C ILE A 256 -15.00 14.14 1.87
N GLY A 257 -16.03 13.31 1.70
CA GLY A 257 -17.27 13.70 1.03
C GLY A 257 -18.00 14.85 1.73
N TYR A 258 -18.04 14.87 3.06
CA TYR A 258 -18.60 16.01 3.78
C TYR A 258 -17.76 17.28 3.64
N LEU A 259 -16.43 17.17 3.58
CA LEU A 259 -15.58 18.34 3.32
C LEU A 259 -15.82 18.91 1.92
N GLU A 260 -16.04 18.05 0.92
CA GLU A 260 -16.42 18.46 -0.43
C GLU A 260 -17.75 19.24 -0.42
N ILE A 261 -18.79 18.68 0.20
CA ILE A 261 -20.10 19.33 0.27
C ILE A 261 -20.01 20.64 1.06
N LEU A 262 -19.27 20.67 2.18
CA LEU A 262 -19.05 21.89 2.96
C LEU A 262 -18.39 22.98 2.15
N SER A 263 -17.48 22.64 1.23
CA SER A 263 -16.82 23.63 0.36
C SER A 263 -17.82 24.40 -0.50
N SER A 264 -18.84 23.71 -1.02
CA SER A 264 -19.90 24.31 -1.84
C SER A 264 -20.93 25.09 -1.02
N ALA A 265 -20.99 24.85 0.30
CA ALA A 265 -21.93 25.46 1.22
C ALA A 265 -21.32 26.62 2.04
N VAL A 266 -20.07 27.03 1.75
CA VAL A 266 -19.43 28.17 2.42
C VAL A 266 -20.15 29.48 2.03
N PRO A 267 -20.44 30.38 2.97
CA PRO A 267 -21.07 31.68 2.68
C PRO A 267 -20.28 32.53 1.68
N ALA A 268 -21.01 33.34 0.91
CA ALA A 268 -20.43 34.36 0.04
C ALA A 268 -19.65 35.41 0.85
N ARG A 269 -18.67 36.06 0.20
CA ARG A 269 -17.81 37.05 0.86
C ARG A 269 -18.55 38.26 1.41
N ASP A 270 -19.70 38.61 0.88
CA ASP A 270 -20.36 39.85 1.27
C ASP A 270 -21.34 39.65 2.42
N ASP A 271 -21.60 38.40 2.83
CA ASP A 271 -22.45 38.07 3.96
C ASP A 271 -21.66 38.10 5.28
N ALA A 272 -21.62 39.27 5.90
CA ALA A 272 -20.94 39.48 7.19
C ALA A 272 -21.62 38.73 8.34
N ALA A 273 -22.96 38.62 8.33
CA ALA A 273 -23.72 37.98 9.40
C ALA A 273 -23.50 36.46 9.41
N ALA A 274 -23.53 35.82 8.24
CA ALA A 274 -23.25 34.40 8.11
C ALA A 274 -21.81 34.06 8.52
N ARG A 275 -20.84 34.90 8.14
CA ARG A 275 -19.42 34.69 8.50
C ARG A 275 -19.18 34.86 10.00
N GLU A 276 -19.80 35.85 10.66
CA GLU A 276 -19.66 35.99 12.11
C GLU A 276 -20.29 34.80 12.85
N TYR A 277 -21.42 34.26 12.36
CA TYR A 277 -22.00 33.02 12.89
C TYR A 277 -21.05 31.82 12.75
N LEU A 278 -20.40 31.64 11.60
CA LEU A 278 -19.37 30.60 11.43
C LEU A 278 -18.18 30.80 12.38
N ARG A 279 -17.74 32.06 12.57
CA ARG A 279 -16.57 32.39 13.38
C ARG A 279 -16.81 32.23 14.88
N VAL A 280 -18.01 32.55 15.35
CA VAL A 280 -18.36 32.55 16.78
C VAL A 280 -19.21 31.34 17.15
N GLY A 281 -20.36 31.18 16.51
CA GLY A 281 -21.33 30.11 16.80
C GLY A 281 -20.78 28.71 16.51
N MET A 282 -20.08 28.54 15.39
CA MET A 282 -19.52 27.23 15.01
C MET A 282 -18.12 26.96 15.58
N LYS A 283 -17.51 27.93 16.28
CA LYS A 283 -16.11 27.86 16.76
C LYS A 283 -15.81 26.61 17.57
N ALA A 284 -16.70 26.26 18.51
CA ALA A 284 -16.49 25.14 19.42
C ALA A 284 -16.58 23.79 18.68
N VAL A 285 -17.55 23.65 17.77
CA VAL A 285 -17.72 22.44 16.94
C VAL A 285 -16.54 22.28 15.98
N ASN A 286 -16.17 23.34 15.26
CA ASN A 286 -15.04 23.35 14.31
C ASN A 286 -13.72 22.99 14.99
N ARG A 287 -13.48 23.56 16.19
CA ARG A 287 -12.31 23.22 17.00
C ARG A 287 -12.32 21.76 17.43
N ARG A 288 -13.46 21.23 17.87
CA ARG A 288 -13.59 19.82 18.27
C ARG A 288 -13.28 18.89 17.11
N ILE A 289 -13.83 19.12 15.93
CA ILE A 289 -13.58 18.27 14.76
C ILE A 289 -12.08 18.27 14.41
N ARG A 290 -11.48 19.46 14.33
CA ARG A 290 -10.04 19.61 14.08
C ARG A 290 -9.19 18.89 15.12
N ASP A 291 -9.49 19.07 16.40
CA ASP A 291 -8.74 18.48 17.50
C ASP A 291 -8.86 16.95 17.55
N THR A 292 -10.04 16.40 17.20
CA THR A 292 -10.25 14.95 17.08
C THR A 292 -9.46 14.37 15.90
N LEU A 293 -9.53 14.98 14.71
CA LEU A 293 -8.75 14.54 13.54
C LEU A 293 -7.24 14.62 13.77
N VAL A 294 -6.75 15.72 14.35
CA VAL A 294 -5.33 15.88 14.70
C VAL A 294 -4.92 14.93 15.82
N GLY A 295 -5.80 14.68 16.79
CA GLY A 295 -5.63 13.70 17.85
C GLY A 295 -5.44 12.28 17.29
N ALA A 296 -6.35 11.85 16.41
CA ALA A 296 -6.30 10.56 15.74
C ALA A 296 -5.06 10.42 14.84
N SER A 297 -4.71 11.46 14.08
CA SER A 297 -3.46 11.52 13.31
C SER A 297 -2.23 11.29 14.20
N ARG A 298 -2.15 11.97 15.35
CA ARG A 298 -1.06 11.80 16.31
C ARG A 298 -1.09 10.41 16.98
N ALA A 299 -2.27 9.87 17.28
CA ALA A 299 -2.43 8.53 17.84
C ALA A 299 -1.81 7.47 16.91
N LEU A 300 -2.16 7.53 15.63
CA LEU A 300 -1.65 6.64 14.59
C LEU A 300 -0.13 6.77 14.41
N LYS A 301 0.37 8.02 14.34
CA LYS A 301 1.80 8.29 14.09
C LYS A 301 2.71 7.91 15.25
N PHE A 302 2.26 8.11 16.49
CA PHE A 302 3.09 7.87 17.67
C PHE A 302 2.70 6.62 18.47
N GLY A 303 1.67 5.88 18.05
CA GLY A 303 1.17 4.71 18.76
C GLY A 303 0.66 5.04 20.16
N LYS A 304 -0.01 6.19 20.33
CA LYS A 304 -0.52 6.66 21.62
C LYS A 304 -2.05 6.67 21.63
N PRO A 305 -2.73 5.58 22.07
CA PRO A 305 -4.18 5.49 22.10
C PRO A 305 -4.86 6.57 22.95
N SER A 306 -4.17 7.10 23.97
CA SER A 306 -4.65 8.22 24.80
C SER A 306 -5.00 9.48 23.99
N ARG A 307 -4.46 9.64 22.78
CA ARG A 307 -4.81 10.74 21.88
C ARG A 307 -6.17 10.56 21.17
N LEU A 308 -6.79 9.38 21.29
CA LEU A 308 -8.14 9.06 20.83
C LEU A 308 -9.21 9.23 21.92
N ALA A 309 -8.84 9.76 23.11
CA ALA A 309 -9.81 10.02 24.16
C ALA A 309 -10.97 10.91 23.65
N PRO A 310 -12.23 10.63 24.04
CA PRO A 310 -13.38 11.43 23.65
C PRO A 310 -13.16 12.91 23.94
N ARG A 311 -13.58 13.77 23.02
CA ARG A 311 -13.55 15.22 23.21
C ARG A 311 -14.91 15.71 23.66
N ARG A 312 -14.93 16.54 24.72
CA ARG A 312 -16.14 17.14 25.28
C ARG A 312 -16.99 17.74 24.16
N ARG A 313 -18.26 17.35 24.09
CA ARG A 313 -19.24 17.95 23.17
C ARG A 313 -19.41 19.42 23.59
N PRO A 314 -19.42 20.38 22.64
CA PRO A 314 -19.77 21.76 22.97
C PRO A 314 -21.13 21.80 23.65
N ALA A 315 -21.35 22.77 24.54
CA ALA A 315 -22.71 23.12 24.91
C ALA A 315 -23.47 23.47 23.62
N ASP A 316 -24.76 23.12 23.55
CA ASP A 316 -25.57 23.52 22.41
C ASP A 316 -25.44 25.04 22.24
N PRO A 317 -25.32 25.53 20.99
CA PRO A 317 -25.27 26.96 20.76
C PRO A 317 -26.48 27.61 21.45
N PRO A 318 -26.34 28.86 21.93
CA PRO A 318 -27.50 29.63 22.41
C PRO A 318 -28.64 29.51 21.39
N HIS A 319 -29.89 29.50 21.86
CA HIS A 319 -31.13 29.24 21.09
C HIS A 319 -31.37 30.10 19.83
N ASP A 320 -30.40 30.91 19.40
CA ASP A 320 -30.41 31.60 18.13
C ASP A 320 -30.40 30.56 16.99
N ALA A 321 -31.55 30.44 16.33
CA ALA A 321 -31.68 29.62 15.14
C ALA A 321 -30.58 30.01 14.14
N PRO A 322 -29.90 29.03 13.50
CA PRO A 322 -28.94 29.36 12.47
C PRO A 322 -29.64 30.18 11.37
N PRO A 323 -28.96 31.16 10.77
CA PRO A 323 -29.48 31.83 9.58
C PRO A 323 -29.98 30.78 8.57
N PRO A 324 -31.15 30.97 7.93
CA PRO A 324 -31.75 29.93 7.09
C PRO A 324 -30.82 29.47 5.95
N GLN A 325 -29.99 30.38 5.45
CA GLN A 325 -28.96 30.13 4.43
C GLN A 325 -27.83 29.21 4.94
N LEU A 326 -27.59 29.17 6.26
CA LEU A 326 -26.55 28.36 6.91
C LEU A 326 -27.05 27.03 7.47
N SER A 327 -28.36 26.79 7.47
CA SER A 327 -28.94 25.55 8.00
C SER A 327 -28.32 24.29 7.38
N GLY A 328 -28.08 24.31 6.06
CA GLY A 328 -27.38 23.24 5.36
C GLY A 328 -25.95 23.04 5.87
N TYR A 329 -25.16 24.11 5.97
CA TYR A 329 -23.78 24.06 6.46
C TYR A 329 -23.69 23.50 7.89
N VAL A 330 -24.58 23.96 8.78
CA VAL A 330 -24.63 23.49 10.19
C VAL A 330 -24.95 21.99 10.24
N SER A 331 -25.95 21.54 9.46
CA SER A 331 -26.33 20.13 9.38
C SER A 331 -25.20 19.24 8.86
N ILE A 332 -24.50 19.66 7.80
CA ILE A 332 -23.37 18.91 7.24
C ILE A 332 -22.20 18.87 8.24
N THR A 333 -21.93 19.98 8.94
CA THR A 333 -20.89 20.04 9.96
C THR A 333 -21.18 19.11 11.14
N ALA A 334 -22.45 18.99 11.56
CA ALA A 334 -22.87 18.04 12.59
C ALA A 334 -22.67 16.58 12.13
N LYS A 335 -23.01 16.26 10.88
CA LYS A 335 -22.76 14.93 10.28
C LYS A 335 -21.26 14.60 10.22
N LEU A 336 -20.44 15.57 9.80
CA LEU A 336 -18.98 15.43 9.79
C LEU A 336 -18.45 15.17 11.21
N ALA A 337 -18.93 15.91 12.22
CA ALA A 337 -18.53 15.69 13.60
C ALA A 337 -18.84 14.26 14.08
N GLY A 338 -20.04 13.76 13.77
CA GLY A 338 -20.45 12.39 14.08
C GLY A 338 -19.57 11.34 13.40
N GLU A 339 -19.28 11.48 12.11
CA GLU A 339 -18.40 10.54 11.41
C GLU A 339 -16.96 10.57 11.91
N VAL A 340 -16.45 11.74 12.31
CA VAL A 340 -15.12 11.89 12.89
C VAL A 340 -15.03 11.18 14.24
N ASP A 341 -16.10 11.21 15.04
CA ASP A 341 -16.17 10.46 16.30
C ASP A 341 -16.26 8.95 16.06
N GLN A 342 -17.08 8.50 15.11
CA GLN A 342 -17.14 7.08 14.73
C GLN A 342 -15.79 6.57 14.21
N LEU A 343 -15.08 7.39 13.42
CA LEU A 343 -13.76 7.06 12.92
C LEU A 343 -12.76 6.93 14.07
N ARG A 344 -12.81 7.83 15.05
CA ARG A 344 -12.00 7.77 16.28
C ARG A 344 -12.26 6.48 17.06
N GLU A 345 -13.51 6.05 17.18
CA GLU A 345 -13.89 4.80 17.87
C GLU A 345 -13.35 3.58 17.15
N LYS A 346 -13.58 3.48 15.83
CA LYS A 346 -13.04 2.38 15.00
C LYS A 346 -11.51 2.31 15.09
N LEU A 347 -10.83 3.47 15.18
CA LEU A 347 -9.39 3.51 15.40
C LEU A 347 -8.99 3.02 16.79
N LEU A 348 -9.77 3.34 17.83
CA LEU A 348 -9.52 2.87 19.19
C LEU A 348 -9.64 1.35 19.29
N ASP A 349 -10.64 0.77 18.64
CA ASP A 349 -10.87 -0.69 18.61
C ASP A 349 -9.70 -1.45 17.98
N THR A 350 -9.00 -0.83 17.02
CA THR A 350 -7.84 -1.44 16.36
C THR A 350 -6.51 -1.10 17.05
N ALA A 351 -6.51 -0.24 18.06
CA ALA A 351 -5.29 0.35 18.61
C ALA A 351 -4.34 -0.64 19.30
N GLN A 352 -4.88 -1.74 19.83
CA GLN A 352 -4.09 -2.80 20.45
C GLN A 352 -3.23 -3.54 19.42
N SER A 353 -3.73 -3.70 18.19
CA SER A 353 -3.08 -4.44 17.11
C SER A 353 -2.06 -3.60 16.33
N TRP A 354 -1.84 -2.34 16.70
CA TRP A 354 -1.01 -1.42 15.94
C TRP A 354 0.49 -1.67 16.08
N ASN A 355 0.96 -2.21 17.20
CA ASN A 355 2.37 -2.46 17.47
C ASN A 355 2.67 -3.94 17.17
N ILE A 356 3.50 -4.15 16.14
CA ILE A 356 4.03 -5.46 15.73
C ILE A 356 5.42 -5.63 16.32
#